data_AF-A0A9E5M053-F1
#
_entry.id   AF-A0A9E5M053-F1
#
_cell.length_a   1.000
_cell.length_b   1.000
_cell.length_c   1.000
_cell.angle_alpha   90.00
_cell.angle_beta   90.00
_cell.angle_gamma   90.00
#
_symmetry.space_group_name_H-M   'P 1'
#
loop_
_entity.id
_entity.type
_entity.pdbx_description
1 polymer ?
#
loop_
_entity_poly.entity_id
_entity_poly.type
_entity_poly.pdbx_seq_one_letter_code
_entity_poly.pdbx_strand_id
1 'polypeptide(L)'
;EKAASLGRTSVPANEILTLSDYRMRHAQYKSDADSKQFHASKPLIAVWDDHEFANDAYKDGAENHTTATEGSFAARKAAAMQAYHEWMPIRTGADKSKIYRSFNFGNLISLHMLDTRSVGRDQQVDIADLVNPAKQATALATLSSPSRQLLGVEQVQWLQTQMASSTATWQILGQQVLMARIEFPLTILQALNPSDTSAQAQIAGQKAITDYLTAKAKQAQSYPLTAIESALLSQPKLGYNLDAWDGYPAAREIVLATAAQLKKRLLVLAGDTHNAWHSDLTLMSGQKVGEEFATSSVSSPGLEAYLSLPPAQVKAIFEGVVKDLKWMDSSRRGYLKLTVNANQVQGEWFFIDTITSKSYKVDVSTPAEKRTYTA
;
A
#
# COMPACT_ATOMS: atom_id res chain seq x y z
N GLU A 1 11.51 -17.69 -2.19
CA GLU A 1 11.41 -19.09 -2.66
C GLU A 1 12.56 -19.54 -3.56
N LYS A 2 12.88 -18.87 -4.68
CA LYS A 2 13.96 -19.30 -5.60
C LYS A 2 15.34 -18.66 -5.35
N ALA A 3 15.53 -17.96 -4.24
CA ALA A 3 16.74 -17.17 -3.99
C ALA A 3 18.03 -18.02 -4.01
N ALA A 4 18.00 -19.21 -3.39
CA ALA A 4 19.16 -20.12 -3.34
C ALA A 4 19.57 -20.63 -4.72
N SER A 5 18.62 -21.11 -5.53
CA SER A 5 18.90 -21.60 -6.89
C SER A 5 19.37 -20.50 -7.83
N LEU A 6 19.01 -19.24 -7.55
CA LEU A 6 19.46 -18.07 -8.31
C LEU A 6 20.76 -17.45 -7.77
N GLY A 7 21.32 -17.95 -6.67
CA GLY A 7 22.51 -17.37 -6.03
C GLY A 7 22.26 -15.97 -5.43
N ARG A 8 21.02 -15.70 -4.99
CA ARG A 8 20.54 -14.40 -4.49
C ARG A 8 20.04 -14.46 -3.04
N THR A 9 20.58 -15.37 -2.23
CA THR A 9 20.22 -15.47 -0.81
C THR A 9 20.62 -14.21 -0.05
N SER A 10 19.78 -13.75 0.87
CA SER A 10 20.05 -12.57 1.69
C SER A 10 21.32 -12.73 2.53
N VAL A 11 22.04 -11.61 2.69
CA VAL A 11 23.26 -11.50 3.48
C VAL A 11 23.08 -10.32 4.46
N PRO A 12 23.21 -10.52 5.79
CA PRO A 12 23.38 -11.81 6.43
C PRO A 12 22.13 -12.69 6.24
N ALA A 13 22.28 -14.01 6.44
CA ALA A 13 21.22 -14.98 6.19
C ALA A 13 20.13 -14.98 7.27
N ASN A 14 20.45 -14.47 8.47
CA ASN A 14 19.52 -14.27 9.56
C ASN A 14 18.75 -12.95 9.44
N GLU A 15 17.76 -12.80 10.31
CA GLU A 15 17.06 -11.53 10.54
C GLU A 15 18.06 -10.43 10.94
N ILE A 16 17.92 -9.24 10.35
CA ILE A 16 18.85 -8.13 10.56
C ILE A 16 18.42 -7.30 11.77
N LEU A 17 19.32 -7.14 12.74
CA LEU A 17 19.01 -6.47 14.02
C LEU A 17 19.98 -5.31 14.31
N THR A 18 21.25 -5.51 14.00
CA THR A 18 22.33 -4.56 14.33
C THR A 18 22.63 -3.63 13.16
N LEU A 19 23.31 -2.51 13.44
CA LEU A 19 23.76 -1.58 12.40
C LEU A 19 24.65 -2.26 11.34
N SER A 20 25.48 -3.23 11.75
CA SER A 20 26.30 -4.00 10.81
C SER A 20 25.45 -4.85 9.88
N ASP A 21 24.38 -5.46 10.39
CA ASP A 21 23.46 -6.27 9.59
C ASP A 21 22.73 -5.43 8.54
N TYR A 22 22.18 -4.28 8.94
CA TYR A 22 21.52 -3.36 8.00
C TYR A 22 22.47 -2.82 6.95
N ARG A 23 23.69 -2.42 7.32
CA ARG A 23 24.72 -1.98 6.36
C ARG A 23 25.06 -3.09 5.37
N MET A 24 25.19 -4.34 5.85
CA MET A 24 25.47 -5.50 5.00
C MET A 24 24.31 -5.78 4.03
N ARG A 25 23.07 -5.69 4.50
CA ARG A 25 21.88 -5.85 3.64
C ARG A 25 21.78 -4.74 2.59
N HIS A 26 22.01 -3.48 2.96
CA HIS A 26 22.08 -2.39 1.99
C HIS A 26 23.20 -2.60 0.98
N ALA A 27 24.41 -2.96 1.43
CA ALA A 27 25.53 -3.26 0.55
C ALA A 27 25.20 -4.36 -0.46
N GLN A 28 24.53 -5.43 -0.01
CA GLN A 28 24.08 -6.51 -0.88
C GLN A 28 23.15 -5.98 -1.98
N TYR A 29 22.07 -5.27 -1.62
CA TYR A 29 21.10 -4.77 -2.60
C TYR A 29 21.72 -3.73 -3.55
N LYS A 30 22.61 -2.86 -3.06
CA LYS A 30 23.34 -1.88 -3.89
C LYS A 30 24.49 -2.48 -4.69
N SER A 31 24.86 -3.74 -4.46
CA SER A 31 25.90 -4.41 -5.24
C SER A 31 25.43 -4.84 -6.63
N ASP A 32 24.11 -5.01 -6.80
CA ASP A 32 23.47 -5.36 -8.05
C ASP A 32 23.76 -4.33 -9.16
N ALA A 33 24.06 -4.83 -10.36
CA ALA A 33 24.49 -3.99 -11.48
C ALA A 33 23.35 -3.08 -11.99
N ASP A 34 22.12 -3.59 -12.03
CA ASP A 34 20.95 -2.84 -12.49
C ASP A 34 20.56 -1.79 -11.43
N SER A 35 20.71 -2.12 -10.14
CA SER A 35 20.57 -1.15 -9.05
C SER A 35 21.57 0.00 -9.17
N LYS A 36 22.85 -0.30 -9.40
CA LYS A 36 23.90 0.72 -9.61
C LYS A 36 23.57 1.60 -10.82
N GLN A 37 23.17 0.99 -11.94
CA GLN A 37 22.80 1.71 -13.14
C GLN A 37 21.59 2.63 -12.91
N PHE A 38 20.55 2.15 -12.22
CA PHE A 38 19.38 2.95 -11.86
C PHE A 38 19.78 4.19 -11.05
N HIS A 39 20.58 3.99 -10.00
CA HIS A 39 21.06 5.08 -9.15
C HIS A 39 21.96 6.07 -9.88
N ALA A 40 22.74 5.62 -10.87
CA ALA A 40 23.57 6.50 -11.70
C ALA A 40 22.76 7.28 -12.75
N SER A 41 21.59 6.77 -13.15
CA SER A 41 20.84 7.28 -14.30
C SER A 41 19.86 8.42 -13.97
N LYS A 42 19.34 8.47 -12.74
CA LYS A 42 18.29 9.43 -12.34
C LYS A 42 18.45 9.86 -10.87
N PRO A 43 18.06 11.11 -10.53
CA PRO A 43 17.91 11.49 -9.12
C PRO A 43 16.78 10.68 -8.48
N LEU A 44 16.98 10.29 -7.21
CA LEU A 44 16.02 9.49 -6.46
C LEU A 44 15.48 10.30 -5.27
N ILE A 45 14.16 10.46 -5.21
CA ILE A 45 13.46 10.93 -4.01
C ILE A 45 12.95 9.69 -3.29
N ALA A 46 13.70 9.23 -2.29
CA ALA A 46 13.37 8.02 -1.54
C ALA A 46 12.57 8.32 -0.26
N VAL A 47 11.72 7.37 0.11
CA VAL A 47 11.12 7.25 1.44
C VAL A 47 11.10 5.76 1.79
N TRP A 48 11.26 5.42 3.07
CA TRP A 48 11.22 4.03 3.51
C TRP A 48 9.79 3.51 3.65
N ASP A 49 9.69 2.21 3.77
CA ASP A 49 8.56 1.46 4.27
C ASP A 49 8.96 0.65 5.53
N ASP A 50 8.17 -0.33 5.92
CA ASP A 50 8.40 -1.19 7.08
C ASP A 50 9.65 -2.08 6.94
N HIS A 51 9.90 -2.66 5.76
CA HIS A 51 11.01 -3.59 5.54
C HIS A 51 12.41 -2.96 5.58
N GLU A 52 12.52 -1.64 5.65
CA GLU A 52 13.75 -0.97 6.07
C GLU A 52 14.05 -1.12 7.57
N PHE A 53 13.06 -1.56 8.35
CA PHE A 53 13.11 -1.82 9.79
C PHE A 53 12.80 -3.30 10.09
N ALA A 54 11.54 -3.69 9.98
CA ALA A 54 10.96 -5.00 10.26
C ALA A 54 9.53 -5.02 9.71
N ASN A 55 9.03 -6.19 9.32
CA ASN A 55 7.67 -6.37 8.79
C ASN A 55 6.61 -5.72 9.69
N ASP A 56 5.68 -4.98 9.09
CA ASP A 56 4.56 -4.29 9.76
C ASP A 56 5.02 -3.33 10.89
N ALA A 57 6.16 -2.66 10.72
CA ALA A 57 6.64 -1.67 11.68
C ALA A 57 5.64 -0.53 11.94
N TYR A 58 5.53 -0.15 13.20
CA TYR A 58 4.83 1.04 13.70
C TYR A 58 5.78 1.83 14.63
N LYS A 59 5.28 2.91 15.24
CA LYS A 59 6.17 3.86 15.93
C LYS A 59 7.01 3.23 17.06
N ASP A 60 6.45 2.25 17.77
CA ASP A 60 7.05 1.64 18.97
C ASP A 60 7.38 0.13 18.82
N GLY A 61 7.09 -0.49 17.67
CA GLY A 61 7.27 -1.93 17.47
C GLY A 61 7.13 -2.37 16.01
N ALA A 62 7.11 -3.68 15.80
CA ALA A 62 6.85 -4.33 14.52
C ALA A 62 6.27 -5.73 14.76
N GLU A 63 5.63 -6.34 13.76
CA GLU A 63 5.12 -7.71 13.84
C GLU A 63 6.28 -8.70 13.96
N ASN A 64 7.26 -8.60 13.05
CA ASN A 64 8.45 -9.46 13.06
C ASN A 64 9.55 -8.91 13.98
N HIS A 65 9.22 -8.67 15.25
CA HIS A 65 10.20 -8.33 16.28
C HIS A 65 9.83 -8.85 17.68
N THR A 66 10.76 -9.57 18.32
CA THR A 66 10.55 -10.13 19.66
C THR A 66 11.58 -9.60 20.66
N THR A 67 11.13 -8.74 21.58
CA THR A 67 12.03 -8.06 22.52
C THR A 67 12.85 -9.01 23.41
N ALA A 68 12.25 -10.13 23.82
CA ALA A 68 12.90 -11.11 24.70
C ALA A 68 14.14 -11.77 24.05
N THR A 69 14.17 -11.87 22.72
CA THR A 69 15.22 -12.58 21.97
C THR A 69 16.09 -11.64 21.12
N GLU A 70 15.56 -10.48 20.74
CA GLU A 70 16.19 -9.56 19.78
C GLU A 70 16.58 -8.21 20.39
N GLY A 71 16.30 -7.99 21.68
CA GLY A 71 16.53 -6.73 22.37
C GLY A 71 15.47 -5.67 22.06
N SER A 72 15.73 -4.41 22.39
CA SER A 72 14.72 -3.35 22.21
C SER A 72 14.49 -2.98 20.74
N PHE A 73 13.24 -2.81 20.33
CA PHE A 73 12.91 -2.32 18.99
C PHE A 73 13.50 -0.95 18.71
N ALA A 74 13.58 -0.08 19.72
CA ALA A 74 14.20 1.25 19.59
C ALA A 74 15.65 1.18 19.09
N ALA A 75 16.44 0.21 19.58
CA ALA A 75 17.83 0.00 19.13
C ALA A 75 17.87 -0.50 17.67
N ARG A 76 17.00 -1.47 17.31
CA ARG A 76 16.86 -1.97 15.94
C ARG A 76 16.46 -0.86 14.97
N LYS A 77 15.46 -0.05 15.35
CA LYS A 77 14.98 1.11 14.60
C LYS A 77 16.07 2.16 14.40
N ALA A 78 16.85 2.47 15.44
CA ALA A 78 17.98 3.39 15.32
C ALA A 78 19.07 2.87 14.37
N ALA A 79 19.38 1.57 14.41
CA ALA A 79 20.32 0.92 13.51
C ALA A 79 19.84 0.98 12.04
N ALA A 80 18.57 0.65 11.80
CA ALA A 80 17.92 0.75 10.50
C ALA A 80 17.99 2.18 9.92
N MET A 81 17.55 3.20 10.69
CA MET A 81 17.58 4.60 10.23
C MET A 81 19.00 5.06 9.91
N GLN A 82 19.97 4.72 10.78
CA GLN A 82 21.35 5.10 10.56
C GLN A 82 21.89 4.50 9.26
N ALA A 83 21.67 3.20 9.00
CA ALA A 83 22.08 2.57 7.75
C ALA A 83 21.35 3.17 6.54
N TYR A 84 20.04 3.42 6.64
CA TYR A 84 19.28 4.00 5.53
C TYR A 84 19.84 5.38 5.11
N HIS A 85 20.16 6.24 6.08
CA HIS A 85 20.78 7.54 5.85
C HIS A 85 22.22 7.47 5.30
N GLU A 86 22.94 6.37 5.55
CA GLU A 86 24.28 6.13 4.99
C GLU A 86 24.23 5.66 3.53
N TRP A 87 23.18 4.92 3.14
CA TRP A 87 23.11 4.21 1.86
C TRP A 87 22.14 4.81 0.85
N MET A 88 21.24 5.70 1.26
CA MET A 88 20.25 6.34 0.39
C MET A 88 20.61 7.81 0.12
N PRO A 89 20.31 8.34 -1.08
CA PRO A 89 20.67 9.71 -1.47
C PRO A 89 19.74 10.75 -0.83
N ILE A 90 19.81 10.88 0.49
CA ILE A 90 18.94 11.74 1.29
C ILE A 90 19.79 12.75 2.05
N ARG A 91 19.33 14.00 2.10
CA ARG A 91 19.93 15.02 2.95
C ARG A 91 19.54 14.74 4.40
N THR A 92 20.51 14.40 5.22
CA THR A 92 20.29 14.09 6.63
C THR A 92 20.08 15.37 7.43
N GLY A 93 18.88 15.53 8.00
CA GLY A 93 18.57 16.61 8.93
C GLY A 93 19.11 16.34 10.35
N ALA A 94 18.82 17.26 11.28
CA ALA A 94 19.19 17.10 12.69
C ALA A 94 18.49 15.89 13.34
N ASP A 95 17.24 15.61 12.93
CA ASP A 95 16.45 14.47 13.38
C ASP A 95 16.34 13.44 12.24
N LYS A 96 17.01 12.29 12.41
CA LYS A 96 17.00 11.21 11.42
C LYS A 96 15.68 10.43 11.39
N SER A 97 14.82 10.60 12.39
CA SER A 97 13.52 9.93 12.40
C SER A 97 12.51 10.59 11.46
N LYS A 98 12.76 11.85 11.04
CA LYS A 98 11.87 12.62 10.16
C LYS A 98 12.36 12.58 8.72
N ILE A 99 11.73 11.71 7.90
CA ILE A 99 12.01 11.61 6.46
C ILE A 99 10.99 12.33 5.57
N TYR A 100 9.79 12.61 6.08
CA TYR A 100 8.74 13.28 5.31
C TYR A 100 9.16 14.71 4.95
N ARG A 101 8.89 15.12 3.70
CA ARG A 101 9.38 16.38 3.13
C ARG A 101 8.67 16.71 1.81
N SER A 102 8.78 17.97 1.38
CA SER A 102 8.08 18.48 0.19
C SER A 102 9.01 19.00 -0.90
N PHE A 103 8.58 18.88 -2.15
CA PHE A 103 9.29 19.35 -3.34
C PHE A 103 8.32 20.05 -4.28
N ASN A 104 8.73 21.17 -4.87
CA ASN A 104 7.96 21.86 -5.90
C ASN A 104 8.66 21.72 -7.25
N PHE A 105 7.93 21.24 -8.25
CA PHE A 105 8.38 21.19 -9.64
C PHE A 105 7.71 22.33 -10.40
N GLY A 106 8.32 23.51 -10.31
CA GLY A 106 7.71 24.76 -10.78
C GLY A 106 6.36 25.00 -10.09
N ASN A 107 5.37 25.45 -10.85
CA ASN A 107 3.97 25.57 -10.42
C ASN A 107 3.12 24.36 -10.83
N LEU A 108 3.73 23.28 -11.33
CA LEU A 108 2.98 22.13 -11.85
C LEU A 108 2.66 21.11 -10.75
N ILE A 109 3.67 20.75 -9.95
CA ILE A 109 3.54 19.70 -8.92
C ILE A 109 4.08 20.22 -7.60
N SER A 110 3.28 20.06 -6.54
CA SER A 110 3.79 19.94 -5.18
C SER A 110 3.76 18.47 -4.79
N LEU A 111 4.95 17.89 -4.59
CA LEU A 111 5.14 16.51 -4.14
C LEU A 111 5.41 16.51 -2.64
N HIS A 112 4.53 15.90 -1.86
CA HIS A 112 4.69 15.71 -0.42
C HIS A 112 5.00 14.23 -0.16
N MET A 113 6.24 13.93 0.22
CA MET A 113 6.66 12.59 0.63
C MET A 113 6.28 12.39 2.10
N LEU A 114 5.53 11.34 2.41
CA LEU A 114 5.01 11.05 3.75
C LEU A 114 5.74 9.87 4.41
N ASP A 115 5.73 9.84 5.74
CA ASP A 115 6.10 8.67 6.54
C ASP A 115 4.84 8.09 7.19
N THR A 116 4.42 6.90 6.75
CA THR A 116 3.29 6.16 7.32
C THR A 116 3.71 4.99 8.21
N ARG A 117 4.96 4.95 8.70
CA ARG A 117 5.51 3.82 9.47
C ARG A 117 6.06 4.23 10.81
N SER A 118 7.08 5.09 10.81
CA SER A 118 8.02 5.18 11.93
C SER A 118 7.71 6.30 12.90
N VAL A 119 7.09 7.40 12.44
CA VAL A 119 6.93 8.61 13.26
C VAL A 119 5.64 8.57 14.10
N GLY A 120 4.50 8.35 13.45
CA GLY A 120 3.20 8.61 14.07
C GLY A 120 2.21 7.45 14.06
N ARG A 121 2.62 6.30 13.51
CA ARG A 121 1.74 5.15 13.31
C ARG A 121 1.44 4.43 14.62
N ASP A 122 0.17 4.33 14.97
CA ASP A 122 -0.30 3.45 16.04
C ASP A 122 -0.32 1.99 15.57
N GLN A 123 -0.10 1.04 16.48
CA GLN A 123 -0.13 -0.40 16.18
C GLN A 123 -1.43 -0.82 15.49
N GLN A 124 -1.32 -1.66 14.47
CA GLN A 124 -2.38 -2.21 13.63
C GLN A 124 -3.42 -2.98 14.44
N VAL A 125 -4.67 -2.95 13.98
CA VAL A 125 -5.71 -3.88 14.47
C VAL A 125 -5.58 -5.16 13.65
N ASP A 126 -5.62 -6.31 14.30
CA ASP A 126 -5.66 -7.61 13.62
C ASP A 126 -7.06 -7.87 13.05
N ILE A 127 -7.13 -8.27 11.78
CA ILE A 127 -8.39 -8.64 11.13
C ILE A 127 -9.05 -9.84 11.83
N ALA A 128 -8.25 -10.76 12.40
CA ALA A 128 -8.75 -11.89 13.17
C ALA A 128 -9.52 -11.43 14.42
N ASP A 129 -9.13 -10.30 15.01
CA ASP A 129 -9.80 -9.75 16.19
C ASP A 129 -11.14 -9.10 15.83
N LEU A 130 -11.33 -8.62 14.58
CA LEU A 130 -12.62 -8.10 14.09
C LEU A 130 -13.67 -9.20 13.85
N VAL A 131 -13.22 -10.44 13.60
CA VAL A 131 -14.12 -11.60 13.41
C VAL A 131 -14.26 -12.46 14.67
N ASN A 132 -13.48 -12.20 15.72
CA ASN A 132 -13.54 -12.93 16.97
C ASN A 132 -14.61 -12.33 17.91
N PRO A 133 -15.70 -13.05 18.26
CA PRO A 133 -16.76 -12.49 19.10
C PRO A 133 -16.30 -11.93 20.44
N ALA A 134 -15.23 -12.48 21.03
CA ALA A 134 -14.71 -12.03 22.32
C ALA A 134 -13.90 -10.73 22.24
N LYS A 135 -13.36 -10.38 21.06
CA LYS A 135 -12.49 -9.21 20.86
C LYS A 135 -13.09 -8.16 19.94
N GLN A 136 -14.10 -8.52 19.15
CA GLN A 136 -14.67 -7.70 18.09
C GLN A 136 -15.07 -6.30 18.57
N ALA A 137 -15.74 -6.19 19.72
CA ALA A 137 -16.16 -4.89 20.25
C ALA A 137 -14.97 -3.95 20.50
N THR A 138 -13.91 -4.46 21.13
CA THR A 138 -12.68 -3.71 21.40
C THR A 138 -11.94 -3.38 20.12
N ALA A 139 -11.81 -4.34 19.20
CA ALA A 139 -11.13 -4.15 17.91
C ALA A 139 -11.84 -3.09 17.05
N LEU A 140 -13.17 -3.12 16.98
CA LEU A 140 -13.97 -2.10 16.29
C LEU A 140 -13.85 -0.73 16.96
N ALA A 141 -13.85 -0.66 18.29
CA ALA A 141 -13.66 0.59 19.02
C ALA A 141 -12.27 1.20 18.74
N THR A 142 -11.21 0.38 18.69
CA THR A 142 -9.86 0.83 18.32
C THR A 142 -9.81 1.31 16.88
N LEU A 143 -10.35 0.54 15.93
CA LEU A 143 -10.35 0.86 14.50
C LEU A 143 -11.10 2.17 14.19
N SER A 144 -12.25 2.39 14.86
CA SER A 144 -13.10 3.57 14.67
C SER A 144 -12.69 4.78 15.53
N SER A 145 -11.64 4.65 16.35
CA SER A 145 -11.20 5.73 17.22
C SER A 145 -10.81 6.98 16.41
N PRO A 146 -11.36 8.17 16.72
CA PRO A 146 -11.01 9.40 16.02
C PRO A 146 -9.58 9.87 16.30
N SER A 147 -8.95 9.35 17.36
CA SER A 147 -7.57 9.70 17.72
C SER A 147 -6.53 8.75 17.13
N ARG A 148 -6.93 7.66 16.47
CA ARG A 148 -6.02 6.69 15.86
C ARG A 148 -5.27 7.32 14.67
N GLN A 149 -3.95 7.22 14.66
CA GLN A 149 -3.08 7.91 13.71
C GLN A 149 -2.21 6.96 12.88
N LEU A 150 -2.05 7.30 11.60
CA LEU A 150 -1.03 6.73 10.72
C LEU A 150 0.20 7.65 10.58
N LEU A 151 -0.04 8.95 10.36
CA LEU A 151 1.02 9.95 10.15
C LEU A 151 1.51 10.60 11.46
N GLY A 152 0.66 10.62 12.48
CA GLY A 152 0.85 11.39 13.72
C GLY A 152 0.47 12.87 13.56
N VAL A 153 0.17 13.52 14.68
CA VAL A 153 -0.37 14.89 14.72
C VAL A 153 0.53 15.91 14.03
N GLU A 154 1.85 15.85 14.30
CA GLU A 154 2.81 16.81 13.73
C GLU A 154 2.85 16.74 12.20
N GLN A 155 2.90 15.53 11.64
CA GLN A 155 2.97 15.34 10.19
C GLN A 155 1.64 15.70 9.50
N VAL A 156 0.50 15.44 10.14
CA VAL A 156 -0.82 15.87 9.63
C VAL A 156 -0.88 17.40 9.54
N GLN A 157 -0.50 18.10 10.60
CA GLN A 157 -0.50 19.57 10.63
C GLN A 157 0.48 20.16 9.62
N TRP A 158 1.67 19.56 9.49
CA TRP A 158 2.64 19.92 8.47
C TRP A 158 2.03 19.76 7.07
N LEU A 159 1.41 18.62 6.75
CA LEU A 159 0.81 18.36 5.45
C LEU A 159 -0.30 19.34 5.12
N GLN A 160 -1.19 19.63 6.08
CA GLN A 160 -2.25 20.63 5.95
C GLN A 160 -1.67 22.00 5.59
N THR A 161 -0.59 22.40 6.27
CA THR A 161 0.11 23.67 6.00
C THR A 161 0.75 23.69 4.61
N GLN A 162 1.38 22.59 4.19
CA GLN A 162 1.98 22.47 2.86
C GLN A 162 0.91 22.55 1.75
N MET A 163 -0.20 21.84 1.89
CA MET A 163 -1.31 21.90 0.93
C MET A 163 -1.93 23.30 0.88
N ALA A 164 -2.17 23.93 2.03
CA ALA A 164 -2.80 25.26 2.10
C ALA A 164 -1.93 26.33 1.43
N SER A 165 -0.61 26.27 1.61
CA SER A 165 0.35 27.22 1.04
C SER A 165 0.67 26.97 -0.44
N SER A 166 0.48 25.75 -0.94
CA SER A 166 0.82 25.42 -2.32
C SER A 166 -0.13 26.06 -3.34
N THR A 167 0.44 26.68 -4.38
CA THR A 167 -0.26 27.17 -5.57
C THR A 167 -0.08 26.26 -6.79
N ALA A 168 0.56 25.09 -6.61
CA ALA A 168 0.82 24.18 -7.71
C ALA A 168 -0.47 23.52 -8.23
N THR A 169 -0.51 23.23 -9.53
CA THR A 169 -1.65 22.60 -10.20
C THR A 169 -2.04 21.25 -9.58
N TRP A 170 -1.05 20.40 -9.30
CA TRP A 170 -1.24 19.06 -8.73
C TRP A 170 -0.63 18.98 -7.34
N GLN A 171 -1.38 18.39 -6.40
CA GLN A 171 -0.86 17.95 -5.12
C GLN A 171 -0.64 16.44 -5.19
N ILE A 172 0.61 16.00 -5.13
CA ILE A 172 0.97 14.59 -5.19
C ILE A 172 1.47 14.14 -3.82
N LEU A 173 0.88 13.08 -3.28
CA LEU A 173 1.39 12.41 -2.09
C LEU A 173 2.22 11.20 -2.51
N GLY A 174 3.51 11.20 -2.14
CA GLY A 174 4.36 10.02 -2.26
C GLY A 174 4.42 9.29 -0.93
N GLN A 175 3.87 8.08 -0.86
CA GLN A 175 3.76 7.34 0.39
C GLN A 175 3.72 5.82 0.14
N GLN A 176 3.62 5.05 1.22
CA GLN A 176 3.92 3.62 1.26
C GLN A 176 2.70 2.75 0.90
N VAL A 177 1.57 2.94 1.58
CA VAL A 177 0.46 1.97 1.65
C VAL A 177 -0.80 2.45 0.94
N LEU A 178 -1.66 1.55 0.46
CA LEU A 178 -2.89 1.94 -0.26
C LEU A 178 -3.79 2.87 0.56
N MET A 179 -4.17 4.00 -0.04
CA MET A 179 -5.09 4.98 0.51
C MET A 179 -6.52 4.79 0.02
N ALA A 180 -6.79 4.17 -1.14
CA ALA A 180 -8.16 3.84 -1.52
C ALA A 180 -8.81 2.88 -0.50
N ARG A 181 -10.14 2.98 -0.33
CA ARG A 181 -10.87 2.02 0.49
C ARG A 181 -10.97 0.69 -0.23
N ILE A 182 -10.30 -0.33 0.29
CA ILE A 182 -10.33 -1.69 -0.28
C ILE A 182 -11.19 -2.55 0.63
N GLU A 183 -12.48 -2.23 0.66
CA GLU A 183 -13.41 -2.86 1.60
C GLU A 183 -14.15 -4.05 0.99
N PHE A 184 -14.26 -5.12 1.77
CA PHE A 184 -14.98 -6.34 1.40
C PHE A 184 -16.05 -6.67 2.44
N PRO A 185 -17.19 -7.26 2.03
CA PRO A 185 -18.11 -7.90 2.95
C PRO A 185 -17.40 -8.92 3.83
N LEU A 186 -17.81 -9.02 5.10
CA LEU A 186 -17.18 -9.90 6.08
C LEU A 186 -17.01 -11.35 5.61
N THR A 187 -18.03 -11.91 4.95
CA THR A 187 -17.95 -13.29 4.45
C THR A 187 -16.92 -13.48 3.34
N ILE A 188 -16.68 -12.45 2.53
CA ILE A 188 -15.62 -12.50 1.51
C ILE A 188 -14.25 -12.35 2.17
N LEU A 189 -14.09 -11.49 3.18
CA LEU A 189 -12.81 -11.37 3.89
C LEU A 189 -12.40 -12.67 4.57
N GLN A 190 -13.33 -13.33 5.25
CA GLN A 190 -13.09 -14.64 5.85
C GLN A 190 -12.70 -15.70 4.79
N ALA A 191 -13.25 -15.56 3.58
CA ALA A 191 -12.98 -16.42 2.44
C ALA A 191 -11.63 -16.14 1.75
N LEU A 192 -11.13 -14.91 1.81
CA LEU A 192 -9.83 -14.50 1.27
C LEU A 192 -8.68 -14.70 2.28
N ASN A 193 -8.88 -15.56 3.28
CA ASN A 193 -7.91 -15.80 4.35
C ASN A 193 -6.63 -16.48 3.82
N PRO A 194 -5.48 -15.77 3.76
CA PRO A 194 -4.24 -16.35 3.26
C PRO A 194 -3.63 -17.40 4.20
N SER A 195 -4.11 -17.48 5.45
CA SER A 195 -3.61 -18.44 6.45
C SER A 195 -4.20 -19.84 6.31
N ASP A 196 -5.30 -20.00 5.55
CA ASP A 196 -5.91 -21.30 5.26
C ASP A 196 -6.01 -21.53 3.76
N THR A 197 -4.99 -22.17 3.20
CA THR A 197 -4.91 -22.50 1.78
C THR A 197 -5.48 -23.89 1.47
N SER A 198 -6.27 -24.49 2.36
CA SER A 198 -6.87 -25.80 2.11
C SER A 198 -7.84 -25.75 0.92
N ALA A 199 -8.00 -26.88 0.23
CA ALA A 199 -8.94 -26.97 -0.89
C ALA A 199 -10.38 -26.61 -0.46
N GLN A 200 -10.75 -26.96 0.78
CA GLN A 200 -12.05 -26.64 1.38
C GLN A 200 -12.22 -25.13 1.57
N ALA A 201 -11.20 -24.45 2.11
CA ALA A 201 -11.22 -23.00 2.27
C ALA A 201 -11.30 -22.28 0.91
N GLN A 202 -10.56 -22.76 -0.09
CA GLN A 202 -10.61 -22.23 -1.46
C GLN A 202 -12.01 -22.40 -2.10
N ILE A 203 -12.64 -23.58 -1.95
CA ILE A 203 -14.01 -23.83 -2.45
C ILE A 203 -15.02 -22.93 -1.73
N ALA A 204 -14.94 -22.85 -0.40
CA ALA A 204 -15.82 -22.01 0.39
C ALA A 204 -15.67 -20.53 0.00
N GLY A 205 -14.43 -20.09 -0.21
CA GLY A 205 -14.15 -18.73 -0.62
C GLY A 205 -14.65 -18.41 -2.01
N GLN A 206 -14.43 -19.30 -2.97
CA GLN A 206 -14.96 -19.15 -4.32
C GLN A 206 -16.49 -19.08 -4.34
N LYS A 207 -17.15 -19.87 -3.49
CA LYS A 207 -18.60 -19.82 -3.33
C LYS A 207 -19.06 -18.48 -2.75
N ALA A 208 -18.45 -18.00 -1.66
CA ALA A 208 -18.81 -16.73 -1.01
C ALA A 208 -18.70 -15.54 -1.98
N ILE A 209 -17.63 -15.52 -2.78
CA ILE A 209 -17.41 -14.53 -3.84
C ILE A 209 -18.50 -14.63 -4.91
N THR A 210 -18.74 -15.83 -5.44
CA THR A 210 -19.69 -16.06 -6.55
C THR A 210 -21.10 -15.67 -6.13
N ASP A 211 -21.53 -16.06 -4.94
CA ASP A 211 -22.85 -15.74 -4.40
C ASP A 211 -23.03 -14.22 -4.25
N TYR A 212 -22.02 -13.51 -3.72
CA TYR A 212 -22.06 -12.06 -3.57
C TYR A 212 -22.10 -11.34 -4.93
N LEU A 213 -21.24 -11.72 -5.88
CA LEU A 213 -21.22 -11.11 -7.21
C LEU A 213 -22.52 -11.37 -7.97
N THR A 214 -23.12 -12.56 -7.81
CA THR A 214 -24.45 -12.88 -8.36
C THR A 214 -25.52 -11.99 -7.77
N ALA A 215 -25.56 -11.84 -6.44
CA ALA A 215 -26.50 -10.95 -5.75
C ALA A 215 -26.33 -9.49 -6.24
N LYS A 216 -25.09 -9.02 -6.35
CA LYS A 216 -24.76 -7.66 -6.82
C LYS A 216 -25.21 -7.45 -8.28
N ALA A 217 -24.98 -8.42 -9.15
CA ALA A 217 -25.40 -8.36 -10.55
C ALA A 217 -26.93 -8.33 -10.69
N LYS A 218 -27.66 -9.13 -9.89
CA LYS A 218 -29.12 -9.08 -9.83
C LYS A 218 -29.63 -7.72 -9.35
N GLN A 219 -29.04 -7.18 -8.29
CA GLN A 219 -29.40 -5.86 -7.77
C GLN A 219 -29.20 -4.77 -8.83
N ALA A 220 -28.07 -4.78 -9.55
CA ALA A 220 -27.79 -3.81 -10.60
C ALA A 220 -28.79 -3.89 -11.78
N GLN A 221 -29.34 -5.07 -12.05
CA GLN A 221 -30.34 -5.31 -13.08
C GLN A 221 -31.79 -5.21 -12.57
N SER A 222 -31.98 -4.77 -11.31
CA SER A 222 -33.30 -4.67 -10.66
C SER A 222 -34.09 -6.00 -10.62
N TYR A 223 -33.39 -7.13 -10.63
CA TYR A 223 -34.04 -8.43 -10.39
C TYR A 223 -34.39 -8.60 -8.91
N PRO A 224 -35.49 -9.28 -8.56
CA PRO A 224 -35.81 -9.61 -7.19
C PRO A 224 -34.68 -10.40 -6.51
N LEU A 225 -34.29 -9.96 -5.32
CA LEU A 225 -33.31 -10.64 -4.49
C LEU A 225 -34.01 -11.58 -3.52
N THR A 226 -33.44 -12.77 -3.33
CA THR A 226 -33.81 -13.65 -2.22
C THR A 226 -33.38 -13.04 -0.88
N ALA A 227 -33.88 -13.59 0.24
CA ALA A 227 -33.46 -13.16 1.57
C ALA A 227 -31.95 -13.36 1.81
N ILE A 228 -31.38 -14.46 1.30
CA ILE A 228 -29.94 -14.75 1.38
C ILE A 228 -29.14 -13.73 0.60
N GLU A 229 -29.52 -13.44 -0.66
CA GLU A 229 -28.83 -12.45 -1.50
C GLU A 229 -28.91 -11.05 -0.88
N SER A 230 -30.07 -10.68 -0.33
CA SER A 230 -30.24 -9.41 0.38
C SER A 230 -29.34 -9.32 1.61
N ALA A 231 -29.24 -10.41 2.38
CA ALA A 231 -28.38 -10.49 3.56
C ALA A 231 -26.88 -10.40 3.19
N LEU A 232 -26.45 -11.02 2.08
CA LEU A 232 -25.07 -10.92 1.59
C LEU A 232 -24.70 -9.48 1.23
N LEU A 233 -25.61 -8.74 0.59
CA LEU A 233 -25.37 -7.36 0.19
C LEU A 233 -25.43 -6.35 1.35
N SER A 234 -26.11 -6.70 2.45
CA SER A 234 -26.25 -5.84 3.63
C SER A 234 -25.16 -6.06 4.69
N GLN A 235 -24.24 -7.02 4.48
CA GLN A 235 -23.16 -7.27 5.41
C GLN A 235 -22.28 -6.03 5.64
N PRO A 236 -21.77 -5.83 6.87
CA PRO A 236 -20.74 -4.84 7.10
C PRO A 236 -19.54 -5.14 6.22
N LYS A 237 -18.94 -4.07 5.70
CA LYS A 237 -17.70 -4.15 4.96
C LYS A 237 -16.56 -3.70 5.87
N LEU A 238 -15.45 -4.40 5.80
CA LEU A 238 -14.23 -4.05 6.51
C LEU A 238 -13.11 -3.87 5.50
N GLY A 239 -12.11 -3.07 5.88
CA GLY A 239 -10.90 -2.91 5.10
C GLY A 239 -10.16 -4.24 4.94
N TYR A 240 -9.63 -4.48 3.75
CA TYR A 240 -8.89 -5.70 3.41
C TYR A 240 -7.51 -5.74 4.07
N ASN A 241 -6.84 -4.58 4.14
CA ASN A 241 -5.50 -4.47 4.71
C ASN A 241 -5.48 -3.43 5.84
N LEU A 242 -5.50 -3.90 7.09
CA LEU A 242 -5.46 -3.04 8.28
C LEU A 242 -4.06 -2.52 8.60
N ASP A 243 -3.03 -2.98 7.88
CA ASP A 243 -1.71 -2.36 7.82
C ASP A 243 -1.72 -1.10 6.92
N ALA A 244 -2.65 -1.00 5.97
CA ALA A 244 -2.81 0.19 5.12
C ALA A 244 -3.77 1.25 5.71
N TRP A 245 -4.15 2.27 4.93
CA TRP A 245 -5.07 3.33 5.38
C TRP A 245 -6.46 2.83 5.77
N ASP A 246 -6.86 1.65 5.32
CA ASP A 246 -8.06 0.93 5.74
C ASP A 246 -8.07 0.64 7.26
N GLY A 247 -6.90 0.51 7.89
CA GLY A 247 -6.74 0.39 9.35
C GLY A 247 -6.79 1.71 10.13
N TYR A 248 -6.89 2.84 9.43
CA TYR A 248 -6.83 4.19 10.01
C TYR A 248 -7.87 5.14 9.38
N PRO A 249 -9.17 4.76 9.37
CA PRO A 249 -10.20 5.46 8.59
C PRO A 249 -10.38 6.94 8.98
N ALA A 250 -10.25 7.27 10.28
CA ALA A 250 -10.33 8.66 10.75
C ALA A 250 -9.16 9.52 10.23
N ALA A 251 -7.93 9.01 10.33
CA ALA A 251 -6.75 9.71 9.81
C ALA A 251 -6.81 9.89 8.29
N ARG A 252 -7.28 8.86 7.58
CA ARG A 252 -7.55 8.89 6.13
C ARG A 252 -8.51 10.01 5.77
N GLU A 253 -9.65 10.07 6.47
CA GLU A 253 -10.69 11.06 6.20
C GLU A 253 -10.18 12.49 6.43
N ILE A 254 -9.34 12.72 7.46
CA ILE A 254 -8.74 14.04 7.72
C ILE A 254 -7.89 14.52 6.54
N VAL A 255 -7.04 13.65 5.97
CA VAL A 255 -6.16 14.02 4.84
C VAL A 255 -6.99 14.31 3.58
N LEU A 256 -7.95 13.43 3.25
CA LEU A 256 -8.81 13.64 2.09
C LEU A 256 -9.71 14.87 2.25
N ALA A 257 -10.28 15.10 3.44
CA ALA A 257 -11.12 16.26 3.71
C ALA A 257 -10.34 17.56 3.61
N THR A 258 -9.07 17.56 4.05
CA THR A 258 -8.16 18.70 3.88
C THR A 258 -8.01 19.05 2.40
N ALA A 259 -7.68 18.07 1.54
CA ALA A 259 -7.51 18.30 0.11
C ALA A 259 -8.82 18.78 -0.55
N ALA A 260 -9.95 18.19 -0.17
CA ALA A 260 -11.28 18.56 -0.67
C ALA A 260 -11.67 20.01 -0.30
N GLN A 261 -11.49 20.40 0.97
CA GLN A 261 -11.80 21.74 1.46
C GLN A 261 -10.92 22.81 0.78
N LEU A 262 -9.64 22.49 0.58
CA LEU A 262 -8.69 23.35 -0.11
C LEU A 262 -8.81 23.27 -1.65
N LYS A 263 -9.76 22.48 -2.17
CA LYS A 263 -10.02 22.27 -3.61
C LYS A 263 -8.76 21.88 -4.39
N LYS A 264 -7.93 21.02 -3.80
CA LYS A 264 -6.69 20.54 -4.40
C LYS A 264 -6.95 19.37 -5.34
N ARG A 265 -6.21 19.34 -6.45
CA ARG A 265 -6.16 18.17 -7.35
C ARG A 265 -5.21 17.15 -6.76
N LEU A 266 -5.77 16.21 -6.01
CA LEU A 266 -5.01 15.23 -5.25
C LEU A 266 -4.71 13.98 -6.08
N LEU A 267 -3.43 13.63 -6.18
CA LEU A 267 -2.99 12.32 -6.64
C LEU A 267 -2.17 11.64 -5.55
N VAL A 268 -2.42 10.36 -5.31
CA VAL A 268 -1.69 9.58 -4.31
C VAL A 268 -0.92 8.46 -4.99
N LEU A 269 0.34 8.29 -4.60
CA LEU A 269 1.20 7.19 -5.00
C LEU A 269 1.34 6.22 -3.83
N ALA A 270 1.28 4.92 -4.13
CA ALA A 270 1.45 3.85 -3.16
C ALA A 270 2.28 2.69 -3.74
N GLY A 271 2.79 1.84 -2.85
CA GLY A 271 3.49 0.59 -3.13
C GLY A 271 2.99 -0.51 -2.20
N ASP A 272 3.90 -1.05 -1.38
CA ASP A 272 3.68 -2.03 -0.30
C ASP A 272 3.09 -3.37 -0.76
N THR A 273 1.86 -3.37 -1.26
CA THR A 273 1.06 -4.57 -1.59
C THR A 273 1.63 -5.48 -2.68
N HIS A 274 2.66 -5.04 -3.40
CA HIS A 274 3.25 -5.72 -4.57
C HIS A 274 2.32 -5.90 -5.78
N ASN A 275 1.18 -5.21 -5.83
CA ASN A 275 0.26 -5.25 -6.98
C ASN A 275 0.12 -3.85 -7.60
N ALA A 276 -0.31 -3.78 -8.85
CA ALA A 276 -0.61 -2.51 -9.50
C ALA A 276 -2.07 -2.14 -9.28
N TRP A 277 -2.37 -0.88 -8.95
CA TRP A 277 -3.74 -0.42 -8.67
C TRP A 277 -4.02 0.97 -9.22
N HIS A 278 -5.26 1.19 -9.64
CA HIS A 278 -5.82 2.51 -9.94
C HIS A 278 -7.19 2.64 -9.30
N SER A 279 -7.37 3.65 -8.46
CA SER A 279 -8.58 3.83 -7.67
C SER A 279 -9.01 5.28 -7.58
N ASP A 280 -10.31 5.50 -7.46
CA ASP A 280 -10.82 6.79 -6.98
C ASP A 280 -10.53 6.95 -5.49
N LEU A 281 -10.22 8.16 -5.06
CA LEU A 281 -10.14 8.52 -3.64
C LEU A 281 -11.41 9.24 -3.23
N THR A 282 -12.23 8.59 -2.42
CA THR A 282 -13.50 9.15 -1.94
C THR A 282 -13.51 9.37 -0.42
N LEU A 283 -14.20 10.44 0.00
CA LEU A 283 -14.63 10.65 1.39
C LEU A 283 -15.69 9.64 1.80
N MET A 284 -15.94 9.53 3.11
CA MET A 284 -17.07 8.73 3.63
C MET A 284 -18.41 9.18 3.05
N SER A 285 -18.56 10.46 2.74
CA SER A 285 -19.73 11.02 2.05
C SER A 285 -19.92 10.54 0.61
N GLY A 286 -18.90 9.90 0.02
CA GLY A 286 -18.88 9.47 -1.38
C GLY A 286 -18.36 10.54 -2.36
N GLN A 287 -18.00 11.74 -1.88
CA GLN A 287 -17.35 12.75 -2.72
C GLN A 287 -15.97 12.26 -3.17
N LYS A 288 -15.72 12.23 -4.49
CA LYS A 288 -14.39 12.00 -5.06
C LYS A 288 -13.49 13.24 -4.82
N VAL A 289 -12.30 13.00 -4.30
CA VAL A 289 -11.28 14.01 -3.94
C VAL A 289 -10.06 13.94 -4.84
N GLY A 290 -9.75 12.74 -5.35
CA GLY A 290 -8.55 12.50 -6.14
C GLY A 290 -8.51 11.11 -6.74
N GLU A 291 -7.33 10.72 -7.20
CA GLU A 291 -7.05 9.37 -7.71
C GLU A 291 -5.77 8.81 -7.10
N GLU A 292 -5.73 7.51 -6.92
CA GLU A 292 -4.56 6.76 -6.46
C GLU A 292 -3.99 5.93 -7.60
N PHE A 293 -2.66 5.98 -7.74
CA PHE A 293 -1.89 5.11 -8.61
C PHE A 293 -0.88 4.36 -7.75
N ALA A 294 -1.07 3.06 -7.60
CA ALA A 294 -0.17 2.20 -6.86
C ALA A 294 0.62 1.31 -7.83
N THR A 295 1.91 1.16 -7.56
CA THR A 295 2.81 0.34 -8.39
C THR A 295 2.95 -1.07 -7.84
N SER A 296 3.13 -2.04 -8.74
CA SER A 296 3.60 -3.36 -8.33
C SER A 296 5.04 -3.30 -7.83
N SER A 297 5.49 -4.40 -7.24
CA SER A 297 6.87 -4.56 -6.79
C SER A 297 7.84 -4.73 -7.96
N VAL A 298 9.12 -4.46 -7.69
CA VAL A 298 10.24 -4.82 -8.59
C VAL A 298 10.41 -6.33 -8.67
N SER A 299 10.33 -7.03 -7.52
CA SER A 299 10.58 -8.48 -7.47
C SER A 299 9.78 -9.27 -6.43
N SER A 300 9.22 -8.62 -5.40
CA SER A 300 8.45 -9.32 -4.36
C SER A 300 7.15 -9.91 -4.93
N PRO A 301 6.70 -11.09 -4.52
CA PRO A 301 5.47 -11.69 -5.06
C PRO A 301 4.23 -10.89 -4.62
N GLY A 302 3.18 -10.88 -5.44
CA GLY A 302 1.90 -10.24 -5.13
C GLY A 302 0.84 -11.25 -4.70
N LEU A 303 -0.44 -10.89 -4.88
CA LEU A 303 -1.57 -11.73 -4.47
C LEU A 303 -1.61 -13.09 -5.19
N GLU A 304 -0.94 -13.23 -6.34
CA GLU A 304 -0.81 -14.51 -7.04
C GLU A 304 -0.13 -15.59 -6.18
N ALA A 305 0.77 -15.19 -5.28
CA ALA A 305 1.43 -16.12 -4.36
C ALA A 305 0.62 -16.32 -3.07
N TYR A 306 0.00 -15.25 -2.55
CA TYR A 306 -0.64 -15.27 -1.23
C TYR A 306 -2.06 -15.81 -1.23
N LEU A 307 -2.82 -15.65 -2.32
CA LEU A 307 -4.22 -16.13 -2.40
C LEU A 307 -4.35 -17.50 -3.07
N SER A 308 -3.31 -18.03 -3.70
CA SER A 308 -3.36 -19.29 -4.47
C SER A 308 -4.50 -19.33 -5.51
N LEU A 309 -4.89 -18.18 -6.06
CA LEU A 309 -5.94 -18.03 -7.08
C LEU A 309 -5.34 -17.52 -8.40
N PRO A 310 -5.88 -17.93 -9.57
CA PRO A 310 -5.51 -17.37 -10.85
C PRO A 310 -5.60 -15.83 -10.88
N PRO A 311 -4.60 -15.10 -11.43
CA PRO A 311 -4.60 -13.63 -11.43
C PRO A 311 -5.85 -12.99 -12.05
N ALA A 312 -6.38 -13.56 -13.14
CA ALA A 312 -7.60 -13.07 -13.77
C ALA A 312 -8.82 -13.14 -12.83
N GLN A 313 -8.87 -14.15 -11.96
CA GLN A 313 -9.92 -14.34 -10.98
C GLN A 313 -9.76 -13.35 -9.81
N VAL A 314 -8.54 -13.16 -9.30
CA VAL A 314 -8.24 -12.13 -8.28
C VAL A 314 -8.68 -10.76 -8.77
N LYS A 315 -8.29 -10.39 -10.01
CA LYS A 315 -8.70 -9.14 -10.64
C LYS A 315 -10.23 -9.00 -10.70
N ALA A 316 -10.95 -10.02 -11.16
CA ALA A 316 -12.41 -9.99 -11.25
C ALA A 316 -13.09 -9.84 -9.88
N ILE A 317 -12.52 -10.45 -8.83
CA ILE A 317 -13.03 -10.33 -7.46
C ILE A 317 -12.90 -8.89 -6.96
N PHE A 318 -11.68 -8.35 -6.99
CA PHE A 318 -11.41 -7.03 -6.46
C PHE A 318 -12.16 -5.95 -7.24
N GLU A 319 -12.11 -5.94 -8.57
CA GLU A 319 -12.85 -4.97 -9.40
C GLU A 319 -14.37 -5.17 -9.32
N GLY A 320 -14.82 -6.41 -9.08
CA GLY A 320 -16.23 -6.75 -8.92
C GLY A 320 -16.80 -6.34 -7.56
N VAL A 321 -15.99 -6.31 -6.50
CA VAL A 321 -16.44 -6.04 -5.12
C VAL A 321 -16.15 -4.60 -4.70
N VAL A 322 -14.90 -4.14 -4.89
CA VAL A 322 -14.39 -2.87 -4.39
C VAL A 322 -14.90 -1.72 -5.26
N LYS A 323 -15.68 -0.82 -4.66
CA LYS A 323 -16.41 0.24 -5.38
C LYS A 323 -15.48 1.23 -6.10
N ASP A 324 -14.43 1.66 -5.40
CA ASP A 324 -13.57 2.76 -5.87
C ASP A 324 -12.42 2.26 -6.75
N LEU A 325 -12.17 0.95 -6.79
CA LEU A 325 -11.15 0.33 -7.62
C LEU A 325 -11.57 0.36 -9.10
N LYS A 326 -10.72 0.92 -9.96
CA LYS A 326 -10.96 1.02 -11.41
C LYS A 326 -10.14 0.04 -12.22
N TRP A 327 -8.98 -0.33 -11.70
CA TRP A 327 -8.11 -1.28 -12.35
C TRP A 327 -7.08 -1.85 -11.38
N MET A 328 -6.76 -3.14 -11.54
CA MET A 328 -5.56 -3.72 -10.93
C MET A 328 -4.86 -4.77 -11.80
N ASP A 329 -3.59 -5.04 -11.47
CA ASP A 329 -2.85 -6.24 -11.84
C ASP A 329 -2.25 -6.88 -10.59
N SER A 330 -2.62 -8.13 -10.32
CA SER A 330 -2.25 -8.85 -9.10
C SER A 330 -0.95 -9.65 -9.20
N SER A 331 -0.24 -9.65 -10.34
CA SER A 331 0.75 -10.71 -10.62
C SER A 331 2.05 -10.28 -11.30
N ARG A 332 2.05 -9.18 -12.06
CA ARG A 332 3.21 -8.79 -12.87
C ARG A 332 4.09 -7.76 -12.16
N ARG A 333 5.41 -7.94 -12.29
CA ARG A 333 6.45 -7.11 -11.65
C ARG A 333 6.92 -6.01 -12.58
N GLY A 334 7.25 -4.85 -12.04
CA GLY A 334 7.49 -3.67 -12.87
C GLY A 334 7.57 -2.36 -12.12
N TYR A 335 7.22 -1.28 -12.83
CA TYR A 335 7.16 0.07 -12.28
C TYR A 335 6.04 0.90 -12.94
N LEU A 336 5.64 1.98 -12.26
CA LEU A 336 4.73 3.00 -12.77
C LEU A 336 5.52 4.20 -13.29
N LYS A 337 5.15 4.68 -14.48
CA LYS A 337 5.61 5.96 -15.03
C LYS A 337 4.46 6.97 -15.04
N LEU A 338 4.68 8.15 -14.48
CA LEU A 338 3.75 9.28 -14.59
C LEU A 338 4.24 10.29 -15.63
N THR A 339 3.31 10.75 -16.47
CA THR A 339 3.48 11.93 -17.33
C THR A 339 2.47 12.99 -16.89
N VAL A 340 2.97 14.12 -16.37
CA VAL A 340 2.14 15.17 -15.75
C VAL A 340 2.21 16.43 -16.60
N ASN A 341 1.04 17.02 -16.88
CA ASN A 341 0.92 18.37 -17.43
C ASN A 341 -0.21 19.13 -16.72
N ALA A 342 -0.47 20.39 -17.08
CA ALA A 342 -1.43 21.22 -16.36
C ALA A 342 -2.89 20.71 -16.40
N ASN A 343 -3.22 19.86 -17.37
CA ASN A 343 -4.58 19.38 -17.63
C ASN A 343 -4.80 17.92 -17.23
N GLN A 344 -3.73 17.12 -17.15
CA GLN A 344 -3.87 15.72 -16.78
C GLN A 344 -2.59 15.11 -16.20
N VAL A 345 -2.78 14.03 -15.44
CA VAL A 345 -1.75 13.06 -15.09
C VAL A 345 -2.06 11.74 -15.80
N GLN A 346 -1.13 11.25 -16.61
CA GLN A 346 -1.20 9.92 -17.19
C GLN A 346 -0.25 8.98 -16.46
N GLY A 347 -0.78 7.90 -15.88
CA GLY A 347 -0.01 6.78 -15.37
C GLY A 347 0.00 5.62 -16.36
N GLU A 348 1.18 5.01 -16.51
CA GLU A 348 1.43 3.84 -17.35
C GLU A 348 2.27 2.81 -16.58
N TRP A 349 1.74 1.60 -16.41
CA TRP A 349 2.48 0.50 -15.79
C TRP A 349 3.30 -0.24 -16.83
N PHE A 350 4.58 -0.46 -16.52
CA PHE A 350 5.53 -1.23 -17.33
C PHE A 350 5.87 -2.52 -16.60
N PHE A 351 5.63 -3.65 -17.25
CA PHE A 351 5.88 -4.97 -16.68
C PHE A 351 6.99 -5.70 -17.41
N ILE A 352 7.55 -6.71 -16.74
CA ILE A 352 8.50 -7.66 -17.34
C ILE A 352 7.97 -9.09 -17.25
N ASP A 353 8.35 -9.91 -18.23
CA ASP A 353 7.90 -11.29 -18.34
C ASP A 353 8.51 -12.23 -17.28
N THR A 354 9.69 -11.88 -16.73
CA THR A 354 10.33 -12.66 -15.67
C THR A 354 11.29 -11.86 -14.80
N ILE A 355 11.34 -12.21 -13.51
CA ILE A 355 12.35 -11.75 -12.53
C ILE A 355 13.44 -12.80 -12.24
N THR A 356 13.31 -14.01 -12.81
CA THR A 356 14.19 -15.15 -12.53
C THR A 356 15.33 -15.29 -13.54
N SER A 357 15.38 -14.43 -14.55
CA SER A 357 16.39 -14.41 -15.62
C SER A 357 16.90 -12.99 -15.83
N LYS A 358 18.16 -12.86 -16.25
CA LYS A 358 18.72 -11.58 -16.74
C LYS A 358 18.32 -11.27 -18.18
N SER A 359 17.89 -12.27 -18.93
CA SER A 359 17.26 -12.11 -20.23
C SER A 359 15.75 -12.09 -20.01
N TYR A 360 15.16 -10.90 -20.09
CA TYR A 360 13.74 -10.64 -19.93
C TYR A 360 13.25 -9.71 -21.04
N LYS A 361 11.93 -9.63 -21.22
CA LYS A 361 11.27 -8.68 -22.10
C LYS A 361 10.49 -7.68 -21.26
N VAL A 362 10.46 -6.44 -21.73
CA VAL A 362 9.54 -5.43 -21.21
C VAL A 362 8.25 -5.53 -22.03
N ASP A 363 7.13 -5.73 -21.35
CA ASP A 363 5.82 -5.78 -21.99
C ASP A 363 5.48 -4.42 -22.60
N VAL A 364 4.82 -4.44 -23.76
CA VAL A 364 4.26 -3.22 -24.34
C VAL A 364 2.97 -2.90 -23.60
N SER A 365 2.95 -1.75 -22.90
CA SER A 365 1.78 -1.36 -22.11
C SER A 365 0.51 -1.25 -22.96
N THR A 366 -0.52 -2.00 -22.58
CA THR A 366 -1.83 -2.03 -23.21
C THR A 366 -2.66 -0.80 -22.84
N PRO A 367 -3.75 -0.47 -23.57
CA PRO A 367 -4.64 0.62 -23.18
C PRO A 367 -5.24 0.47 -21.77
N ALA A 368 -5.43 -0.77 -21.29
CA ALA A 368 -5.93 -1.03 -19.94
C ALA A 368 -4.91 -0.66 -18.84
N GLU A 369 -3.62 -0.67 -19.17
CA GLU A 369 -2.50 -0.32 -18.29
C GLU A 369 -2.13 1.16 -18.38
N LYS A 370 -3.00 1.97 -19.01
CA LYS A 370 -2.89 3.43 -19.04
C LYS A 370 -4.12 4.02 -18.39
N ARG A 371 -3.90 4.96 -17.47
CA ARG A 371 -4.97 5.68 -16.77
C ARG A 371 -4.66 7.16 -16.77
N THR A 372 -5.68 7.97 -16.99
CA THR A 372 -5.55 9.42 -17.11
C THR A 372 -6.47 10.07 -16.09
N TYR A 373 -5.88 10.82 -15.16
CA TYR A 373 -6.59 11.67 -14.24
C TYR A 373 -6.63 13.09 -14.83
N THR A 374 -7.81 13.56 -15.20
CA THR A 374 -8.01 14.89 -15.79
C THR A 374 -8.36 15.92 -14.72
N ALA A 375 -7.86 17.13 -14.94
CA ALA A 375 -7.97 18.35 -14.15
C ALA A 375 -9.40 18.83 -13.81
#